data_AF-A0A523IQ45-F1
#
_entry.id   AF-A0A523IQ45-F1
#
_cell.length_a   1.000
_cell.length_b   1.000
_cell.length_c   1.000
_cell.angle_alpha   90.00
_cell.angle_beta   90.00
_cell.angle_gamma   90.00
#
_symmetry.space_group_name_H-M   'P 1'
#
loop_
_entity.id
_entity.type
_entity.pdbx_description
1 polymer ?
#
loop_
_entity_poly.entity_id
_entity_poly.type
_entity_poly.pdbx_seq_one_letter_code
_entity_poly.pdbx_strand_id
1 'polypeptide(L)'
;GAQEKNLALTWQTPQPGMGLRESAQLSQIPYSQDSSLSAEKIFPEGNLDADLQQVDLRQTNSWRLRLGEIPTTEMLEVQLVNSVAPFVLCNRLVPLMKRDCTGQKHIVNVTAMEGKFLRFKKAPRHPHTNMAKAALNMLTHTAAKDLAKDGIYMNAVDTGWVTDEDPAELSEFKQRVHDFQPPLDVIDGAARVCDPFFDGILTGKHWCGKFLKDYFPIDW
;
A
#
# COMPACT_ATOMS: atom_id res chain seq x y z
N GLY A 1 -2.61 41.85 -0.56
CA GLY A 1 -3.74 41.53 -1.44
C GLY A 1 -3.19 40.90 -2.69
N ALA A 2 -3.17 39.57 -2.75
CA ALA A 2 -2.89 38.82 -3.97
C ALA A 2 -4.19 38.09 -4.32
N GLN A 3 -4.81 38.47 -5.43
CA GLN A 3 -5.99 37.80 -5.96
C GLN A 3 -5.61 36.35 -6.32
N GLU A 4 -6.25 35.40 -5.66
CA GLU A 4 -6.38 34.03 -6.16
C GLU A 4 -6.97 34.10 -7.56
N LYS A 5 -6.14 33.82 -8.57
CA LYS A 5 -6.63 33.48 -9.90
C LYS A 5 -7.25 32.09 -9.81
N ASN A 6 -8.50 32.04 -9.35
CA ASN A 6 -9.36 30.90 -9.61
C ASN A 6 -9.44 30.74 -11.13
N LEU A 7 -8.76 29.70 -11.65
CA LEU A 7 -8.92 29.22 -13.00
C LEU A 7 -10.39 28.78 -13.12
N ALA A 8 -11.24 29.68 -13.57
CA ALA A 8 -12.61 29.39 -13.94
C ALA A 8 -12.59 28.52 -15.20
N LEU A 9 -12.35 27.22 -15.03
CA LEU A 9 -12.59 26.21 -16.06
C LEU A 9 -14.11 26.10 -16.23
N THR A 10 -14.59 26.57 -17.38
CA THR A 10 -15.98 26.53 -17.78
C THR A 10 -16.40 25.07 -18.02
N TRP A 11 -17.17 24.51 -17.06
CA TRP A 11 -17.68 23.14 -17.01
C TRP A 11 -18.66 22.73 -18.13
N GLN A 12 -18.82 23.53 -19.19
CA GLN A 12 -19.89 23.37 -20.20
C GLN A 12 -19.37 23.08 -21.60
N THR A 13 -18.33 22.26 -21.74
CA THR A 13 -17.96 21.71 -23.06
C THR A 13 -18.14 20.20 -23.04
N PRO A 14 -19.08 19.62 -23.82
CA PRO A 14 -19.32 18.18 -23.86
C PRO A 14 -18.24 17.54 -24.75
N GLN A 15 -16.99 17.53 -24.30
CA GLN A 15 -15.94 16.74 -24.95
C GLN A 15 -15.63 15.52 -24.08
N PRO A 16 -15.92 14.29 -24.57
CA PRO A 16 -15.59 13.08 -23.82
C PRO A 16 -14.08 12.98 -23.61
N GLY A 17 -13.66 12.68 -22.38
CA GLY A 17 -12.26 12.38 -22.06
C GLY A 17 -11.40 13.54 -21.54
N MET A 18 -11.99 14.62 -21.01
CA MET A 18 -11.23 15.68 -20.33
C MET A 18 -10.34 15.12 -19.19
N GLY A 19 -10.84 14.13 -18.44
CA GLY A 19 -10.05 13.38 -17.45
C GLY A 19 -8.84 12.61 -17.99
N LEU A 20 -8.78 12.39 -19.30
CA LEU A 20 -7.63 11.76 -19.99
C LEU A 20 -6.69 12.78 -20.62
N ARG A 21 -7.20 13.94 -21.05
CA ARG A 21 -6.43 14.97 -21.77
C ARG A 21 -5.83 16.04 -20.86
N GLU A 22 -6.51 16.36 -19.77
CA GLU A 22 -6.13 17.41 -18.82
C GLU A 22 -6.00 16.85 -17.39
N SER A 23 -5.67 15.55 -17.26
CA SER A 23 -5.49 14.86 -15.97
C SER A 23 -4.51 15.59 -15.04
N ALA A 24 -3.44 16.15 -15.61
CA ALA A 24 -2.44 16.92 -14.88
C ALA A 24 -2.97 18.26 -14.35
N GLN A 25 -3.95 18.90 -15.01
CA GLN A 25 -4.59 20.10 -14.49
C GLN A 25 -5.66 19.76 -13.46
N LEU A 26 -6.41 18.67 -13.70
CA LEU A 26 -7.41 18.14 -12.77
C LEU A 26 -6.79 17.68 -11.44
N SER A 27 -5.57 17.16 -11.44
CA SER A 27 -4.86 16.77 -10.21
C SER A 27 -4.42 17.96 -9.35
N GLN A 28 -4.41 19.17 -9.89
CA GLN A 28 -4.06 20.39 -9.15
C GLN A 28 -5.27 21.09 -8.52
N ILE A 29 -6.49 20.60 -8.77
CA ILE A 29 -7.70 21.19 -8.21
C ILE A 29 -7.81 20.79 -6.73
N PRO A 30 -7.86 21.75 -5.78
CA PRO A 30 -8.00 21.44 -4.36
C PRO A 30 -9.29 20.67 -4.09
N TYR A 31 -9.17 19.54 -3.41
CA TYR A 31 -10.30 18.68 -3.10
C TYR A 31 -11.09 19.23 -1.91
N SER A 32 -12.41 19.36 -2.06
CA SER A 32 -13.27 20.06 -1.10
C SER A 32 -13.78 19.20 0.06
N GLN A 33 -13.59 17.87 0.08
CA GLN A 33 -14.13 17.05 1.18
C GLN A 33 -13.27 17.04 2.45
N ASP A 34 -11.97 17.34 2.36
CA ASP A 34 -11.11 17.50 3.55
C ASP A 34 -11.28 18.86 4.26
N SER A 35 -12.16 19.73 3.75
CA SER A 35 -12.34 21.10 4.26
C SER A 35 -13.06 21.21 5.61
N SER A 36 -13.49 20.10 6.22
CA SER A 36 -14.25 20.14 7.48
C SER A 36 -13.39 20.32 8.74
N LEU A 37 -12.10 19.99 8.67
CA LEU A 37 -11.13 20.18 9.75
C LEU A 37 -9.92 20.93 9.18
N SER A 38 -9.42 21.95 9.89
CA SER A 38 -8.19 22.62 9.49
C SER A 38 -7.06 21.59 9.49
N ALA A 39 -6.49 21.28 8.33
CA ALA A 39 -5.42 20.29 8.14
C ALA A 39 -4.28 20.48 9.16
N GLU A 40 -3.94 21.73 9.48
CA GLU A 40 -2.96 22.13 10.51
C GLU A 40 -3.24 21.57 11.92
N LYS A 41 -4.50 21.32 12.28
CA LYS A 41 -4.88 20.76 13.60
C LYS A 41 -4.76 19.24 13.64
N ILE A 42 -5.03 18.58 12.51
CA ILE A 42 -5.06 17.10 12.44
C ILE A 42 -3.72 16.52 11.94
N PHE A 43 -2.95 17.31 11.19
CA PHE A 43 -1.60 17.02 10.72
C PHE A 43 -0.69 18.21 11.08
N PRO A 44 -0.33 18.38 12.35
CA PRO A 44 0.47 19.51 12.80
C PRO A 44 1.88 19.47 12.21
N GLU A 45 2.24 20.51 11.46
CA GLU A 45 3.53 20.60 10.77
C GLU A 45 4.70 20.52 11.78
N GLY A 46 5.70 19.71 11.45
CA GLY A 46 6.90 19.52 12.28
C GLY A 46 6.75 18.53 13.44
N ASN A 47 5.54 18.01 13.68
CA ASN A 47 5.32 16.93 14.64
C ASN A 47 5.43 15.58 13.95
N LEU A 48 6.41 14.79 14.37
CA LEU A 48 6.66 13.46 13.85
C LEU A 48 6.44 12.39 14.93
N ASP A 49 6.03 11.21 14.50
CA ASP A 49 5.96 10.02 15.35
C ASP A 49 7.34 9.35 15.53
N ALA A 50 7.35 8.19 16.20
CA ALA A 50 8.56 7.44 16.46
C ALA A 50 9.29 6.96 15.18
N ASP A 51 8.56 6.85 14.07
CA ASP A 51 9.07 6.43 12.76
C ASP A 51 9.43 7.63 11.86
N LEU A 52 9.43 8.84 12.43
CA LEU A 52 9.68 10.11 11.74
C LEU A 52 8.63 10.42 10.65
N GLN A 53 7.40 9.91 10.81
CA GLN A 53 6.27 10.23 9.93
C GLN A 53 5.40 11.33 10.52
N GLN A 54 4.71 12.07 9.65
CA GLN A 54 3.76 13.11 10.06
C GLN A 54 2.66 12.50 10.95
N VAL A 55 2.50 13.04 12.15
CA VAL A 55 1.46 12.58 13.08
C VAL A 55 0.07 12.83 12.50
N ASP A 56 -0.78 11.81 12.59
CA ASP A 56 -2.21 11.84 12.24
C ASP A 56 -3.08 11.82 13.51
N LEU A 57 -3.74 12.95 13.80
CA LEU A 57 -4.59 13.14 14.98
C LEU A 57 -6.09 12.96 14.70
N ARG A 58 -6.46 12.40 13.54
CA ARG A 58 -7.87 12.13 13.24
C ARG A 58 -8.44 11.08 14.19
N GLN A 59 -9.68 11.27 14.64
CA GLN A 59 -10.38 10.30 15.50
C GLN A 59 -10.77 9.00 14.77
N THR A 60 -10.77 9.03 13.45
CA THR A 60 -11.06 7.87 12.60
C THR A 60 -10.17 7.90 11.36
N ASN A 61 -9.79 6.72 10.88
CA ASN A 61 -8.98 6.54 9.68
C ASN A 61 -9.56 5.42 8.80
N SER A 62 -8.98 5.20 7.62
CA SER A 62 -9.52 4.27 6.64
C SER A 62 -9.50 2.80 7.06
N TRP A 63 -8.64 2.44 8.02
CA TRP A 63 -8.60 1.11 8.65
C TRP A 63 -9.89 0.77 9.42
N ARG A 64 -10.65 1.79 9.84
CA ARG A 64 -11.88 1.65 10.63
C ARG A 64 -13.15 1.67 9.79
N LEU A 65 -13.10 2.14 8.55
CA LEU A 65 -14.27 2.34 7.68
C LEU A 65 -14.83 1.01 7.14
N ARG A 66 -16.15 0.94 7.01
CA ARG A 66 -16.91 -0.17 6.42
C ARG A 66 -17.36 0.14 4.99
N LEU A 67 -17.89 -0.86 4.32
CA LEU A 67 -18.56 -0.65 3.03
C LEU A 67 -19.75 0.33 3.21
N GLY A 68 -19.81 1.35 2.37
CA GLY A 68 -20.78 2.46 2.50
C GLY A 68 -20.23 3.69 3.25
N GLU A 69 -19.10 3.55 3.96
CA GLU A 69 -18.44 4.66 4.68
C GLU A 69 -17.16 5.14 3.98
N ILE A 70 -16.69 4.41 2.97
CA ILE A 70 -15.43 4.71 2.27
C ILE A 70 -15.66 5.79 1.21
N PRO A 71 -14.99 6.95 1.31
CA PRO A 71 -15.03 7.97 0.27
C PRO A 71 -14.46 7.42 -1.05
N THR A 72 -14.99 7.90 -2.16
CA THR A 72 -14.50 7.50 -3.49
C THR A 72 -13.02 7.82 -3.68
N THR A 73 -12.53 8.93 -3.12
CA THR A 73 -11.11 9.32 -3.19
C THR A 73 -10.21 8.35 -2.45
N GLU A 74 -10.51 8.03 -1.20
CA GLU A 74 -9.79 7.02 -0.41
C GLU A 74 -9.72 5.68 -1.17
N MET A 75 -10.85 5.24 -1.73
CA MET A 75 -10.88 4.00 -2.53
C MET A 75 -9.92 4.09 -3.73
N LEU A 76 -9.95 5.19 -4.47
CA LEU A 76 -9.10 5.37 -5.65
C LEU A 76 -7.61 5.47 -5.27
N GLU A 77 -7.27 6.21 -4.23
CA GLU A 77 -5.90 6.41 -3.75
C GLU A 77 -5.31 5.10 -3.23
N VAL A 78 -6.05 4.35 -2.40
CA VAL A 78 -5.59 3.06 -1.89
C VAL A 78 -5.35 2.08 -3.02
N GLN A 79 -6.25 1.99 -4.01
CA GLN A 79 -6.02 1.14 -5.19
C GLN A 79 -4.84 1.62 -6.03
N LEU A 80 -4.71 2.94 -6.23
CA LEU A 80 -3.64 3.52 -7.01
C LEU A 80 -2.27 3.20 -6.40
N VAL A 81 -2.11 3.41 -5.10
CA VAL A 81 -0.85 3.22 -4.38
C VAL A 81 -0.54 1.74 -4.16
N ASN A 82 -1.51 0.93 -3.74
CA ASN A 82 -1.25 -0.44 -3.31
C ASN A 82 -1.40 -1.51 -4.40
N SER A 83 -1.97 -1.18 -5.57
CA SER A 83 -2.21 -2.15 -6.65
C SER A 83 -1.75 -1.65 -8.01
N VAL A 84 -2.23 -0.47 -8.44
CA VAL A 84 -1.93 0.06 -9.78
C VAL A 84 -0.47 0.46 -9.92
N ALA A 85 0.09 1.20 -8.97
CA ALA A 85 1.49 1.63 -9.00
C ALA A 85 2.46 0.44 -9.01
N PRO A 86 2.34 -0.58 -8.12
CA PRO A 86 3.13 -1.80 -8.20
C PRO A 86 3.05 -2.50 -9.56
N PHE A 87 1.85 -2.61 -10.14
CA PHE A 87 1.67 -3.18 -11.47
C PHE A 87 2.43 -2.40 -12.54
N VAL A 88 2.27 -1.07 -12.58
CA VAL A 88 2.94 -0.21 -13.57
C VAL A 88 4.46 -0.29 -13.42
N LEU A 89 4.97 -0.27 -12.18
CA LEU A 89 6.40 -0.42 -11.90
C LEU A 89 6.92 -1.78 -12.38
N CYS A 90 6.25 -2.88 -12.03
CA CYS A 90 6.63 -4.21 -12.50
C CYS A 90 6.62 -4.30 -14.03
N ASN A 91 5.58 -3.77 -14.69
CA ASN A 91 5.44 -3.83 -16.14
C ASN A 91 6.56 -3.08 -16.88
N ARG A 92 7.09 -2.00 -16.28
CA ARG A 92 8.24 -1.26 -16.83
C ARG A 92 9.58 -1.86 -16.44
N LEU A 93 9.69 -2.42 -15.24
CA LEU A 93 10.91 -3.00 -14.69
C LEU A 93 11.28 -4.34 -15.34
N VAL A 94 10.29 -5.21 -15.60
CA VAL A 94 10.52 -6.55 -16.14
C VAL A 94 11.33 -6.56 -17.45
N PRO A 95 11.00 -5.75 -18.48
CA PRO A 95 11.81 -5.68 -19.71
C PRO A 95 13.26 -5.27 -19.46
N LEU A 96 13.53 -4.45 -18.44
CA LEU A 96 14.90 -4.06 -18.06
C LEU A 96 15.63 -5.22 -17.38
N MET A 97 14.94 -5.94 -16.49
CA MET A 97 15.50 -7.10 -15.81
C MET A 97 15.83 -8.24 -16.79
N LYS A 98 15.02 -8.44 -17.84
CA LYS A 98 15.24 -9.48 -18.86
C LYS A 98 16.45 -9.21 -19.79
N ARG A 99 17.05 -8.02 -19.77
CA ARG A 99 18.20 -7.69 -20.63
C ARG A 99 19.45 -8.50 -20.30
N ASP A 100 19.56 -8.98 -19.07
CA ASP A 100 20.67 -9.77 -18.58
C ASP A 100 20.10 -10.90 -17.71
N CYS A 101 20.52 -12.14 -17.92
CA CYS A 101 20.00 -13.29 -17.17
C CYS A 101 21.02 -13.71 -16.12
N THR A 102 20.97 -13.07 -14.95
CA THR A 102 21.85 -13.41 -13.83
C THR A 102 21.39 -14.63 -13.05
N GLY A 103 20.15 -15.09 -13.27
CA GLY A 103 19.54 -16.20 -12.54
C GLY A 103 19.27 -15.92 -11.06
N GLN A 104 19.39 -14.66 -10.60
CA GLN A 104 19.31 -14.29 -9.19
C GLN A 104 18.55 -12.97 -8.98
N LYS A 105 17.63 -12.62 -9.89
CA LYS A 105 16.90 -11.35 -9.80
C LYS A 105 15.61 -11.55 -9.03
N HIS A 106 15.20 -10.55 -8.26
CA HIS A 106 14.02 -10.66 -7.40
C HIS A 106 13.10 -9.46 -7.55
N ILE A 107 11.79 -9.72 -7.48
CA ILE A 107 10.76 -8.71 -7.23
C ILE A 107 10.00 -9.16 -5.98
N VAL A 108 10.03 -8.34 -4.94
CA VAL A 108 9.31 -8.62 -3.69
C VAL A 108 8.18 -7.61 -3.55
N ASN A 109 6.95 -8.09 -3.62
CA ASN A 109 5.76 -7.28 -3.40
C ASN A 109 5.38 -7.31 -1.92
N VAL A 110 5.37 -6.16 -1.27
CA VAL A 110 4.99 -6.05 0.15
C VAL A 110 3.45 -6.03 0.27
N THR A 111 2.92 -7.09 0.84
CA THR A 111 1.49 -7.33 1.04
C THR A 111 1.20 -7.57 2.52
N ALA A 112 0.01 -8.04 2.85
CA ALA A 112 -0.38 -8.40 4.21
C ALA A 112 -1.50 -9.45 4.20
N MET A 113 -1.85 -9.97 5.39
CA MET A 113 -2.98 -10.89 5.61
C MET A 113 -4.32 -10.35 5.05
N GLU A 114 -4.47 -9.05 4.88
CA GLU A 114 -5.63 -8.37 4.28
C GLU A 114 -5.92 -8.87 2.86
N GLY A 115 -4.87 -9.24 2.12
CA GLY A 115 -4.96 -9.80 0.77
C GLY A 115 -5.38 -11.27 0.73
N LYS A 116 -5.49 -11.93 1.88
CA LYS A 116 -5.93 -13.33 1.99
C LYS A 116 -7.45 -13.44 2.03
N PHE A 117 -7.98 -14.34 1.21
CA PHE A 117 -9.42 -14.56 1.07
C PHE A 117 -9.99 -15.39 2.23
N LEU A 118 -9.33 -16.50 2.56
CA LEU A 118 -9.78 -17.44 3.57
C LEU A 118 -9.04 -17.18 4.89
N ARG A 119 -9.69 -16.50 5.83
CA ARG A 119 -9.18 -16.27 7.19
C ARG A 119 -10.24 -16.62 8.23
N PHE A 120 -9.80 -17.21 9.33
CA PHE A 120 -10.69 -17.63 10.42
C PHE A 120 -11.46 -16.47 11.08
N LYS A 121 -10.83 -15.29 11.16
CA LYS A 121 -11.45 -14.04 11.66
C LYS A 121 -11.12 -12.90 10.71
N LYS A 122 -12.13 -12.18 10.23
CA LYS A 122 -11.96 -10.93 9.46
C LYS A 122 -13.00 -9.92 9.94
N ALA A 123 -12.53 -8.74 10.35
CA ALA A 123 -13.44 -7.65 10.69
C ALA A 123 -14.04 -7.07 9.39
N PRO A 124 -15.29 -6.57 9.41
CA PRO A 124 -15.93 -5.99 8.24
C PRO A 124 -15.46 -4.54 7.99
N ARG A 125 -14.15 -4.30 8.03
CA ARG A 125 -13.49 -2.98 7.91
C ARG A 125 -12.47 -2.98 6.77
N HIS A 126 -12.10 -1.79 6.31
CA HIS A 126 -11.11 -1.53 5.24
C HIS A 126 -11.21 -2.47 4.02
N PRO A 127 -12.42 -2.74 3.47
CA PRO A 127 -12.55 -3.65 2.32
C PRO A 127 -11.76 -3.19 1.10
N HIS A 128 -11.56 -1.88 0.90
CA HIS A 128 -10.76 -1.32 -0.19
C HIS A 128 -9.28 -1.70 -0.10
N THR A 129 -8.68 -1.66 1.10
CA THR A 129 -7.31 -2.14 1.37
C THR A 129 -7.20 -3.65 1.13
N ASN A 130 -8.17 -4.43 1.64
CA ASN A 130 -8.25 -5.87 1.40
C ASN A 130 -8.25 -6.20 -0.09
N MET A 131 -9.06 -5.49 -0.89
CA MET A 131 -9.10 -5.64 -2.34
C MET A 131 -7.75 -5.32 -3.00
N ALA A 132 -7.10 -4.22 -2.60
CA ALA A 132 -5.82 -3.82 -3.18
C ALA A 132 -4.71 -4.84 -2.89
N LYS A 133 -4.60 -5.32 -1.64
CA LYS A 133 -3.62 -6.35 -1.26
C LYS A 133 -3.90 -7.69 -1.96
N ALA A 134 -5.18 -8.07 -2.11
CA ALA A 134 -5.56 -9.27 -2.87
C ALA A 134 -5.19 -9.16 -4.35
N ALA A 135 -5.35 -7.98 -4.96
CA ALA A 135 -4.92 -7.74 -6.34
C ALA A 135 -3.40 -7.85 -6.50
N LEU A 136 -2.63 -7.31 -5.54
CA LEU A 136 -1.16 -7.44 -5.51
C LEU A 136 -0.70 -8.89 -5.34
N ASN A 137 -1.40 -9.67 -4.51
CA ASN A 137 -1.18 -11.10 -4.38
C ASN A 137 -1.44 -11.83 -5.70
N MET A 138 -2.54 -11.50 -6.38
CA MET A 138 -2.87 -12.09 -7.67
C MET A 138 -1.85 -11.74 -8.76
N LEU A 139 -1.33 -10.52 -8.78
CA LEU A 139 -0.23 -10.12 -9.68
C LEU A 139 0.98 -11.04 -9.49
N THR A 140 1.40 -11.22 -8.24
CA THR A 140 2.53 -12.09 -7.89
C THR A 140 2.28 -13.54 -8.34
N HIS A 141 1.13 -14.10 -7.96
CA HIS A 141 0.78 -15.47 -8.27
C HIS A 141 0.71 -15.73 -9.78
N THR A 142 0.20 -14.76 -10.54
CA THR A 142 0.04 -14.85 -11.99
C THR A 142 1.37 -14.75 -12.73
N ALA A 143 2.20 -13.76 -12.40
CA ALA A 143 3.40 -13.44 -13.18
C ALA A 143 4.62 -14.30 -12.84
N ALA A 144 4.73 -14.80 -11.61
CA ALA A 144 5.98 -15.38 -11.10
C ALA A 144 6.51 -16.54 -11.93
N LYS A 145 5.65 -17.49 -12.34
CA LYS A 145 6.08 -18.69 -13.08
C LYS A 145 6.67 -18.36 -14.45
N ASP A 146 6.17 -17.33 -15.12
CA ASP A 146 6.72 -16.91 -16.40
C ASP A 146 8.06 -16.20 -16.23
N LEU A 147 8.14 -15.28 -15.27
CA LEU A 147 9.37 -14.54 -14.96
C LEU A 147 10.52 -15.43 -14.49
N ALA A 148 10.22 -16.53 -13.80
CA ALA A 148 11.23 -17.48 -13.34
C ALA A 148 12.03 -18.10 -14.49
N LYS A 149 11.46 -18.20 -15.71
CA LYS A 149 12.17 -18.69 -16.90
C LYS A 149 13.31 -17.76 -17.33
N ASP A 150 13.22 -16.48 -16.96
CA ASP A 150 14.23 -15.45 -17.22
C ASP A 150 15.12 -15.21 -15.98
N GLY A 151 15.09 -16.09 -14.97
CA GLY A 151 15.87 -15.93 -13.74
C GLY A 151 15.39 -14.79 -12.84
N ILE A 152 14.10 -14.42 -12.94
CA ILE A 152 13.45 -13.38 -12.14
C ILE A 152 12.41 -14.00 -11.22
N TYR A 153 12.67 -13.94 -9.92
CA TYR A 153 11.85 -14.56 -8.88
C TYR A 153 10.94 -13.52 -8.21
N MET A 154 9.64 -13.62 -8.49
CA MET A 154 8.65 -12.74 -7.90
C MET A 154 7.94 -13.43 -6.72
N ASN A 155 7.87 -12.78 -5.57
CA ASN A 155 7.17 -13.26 -4.37
C ASN A 155 6.41 -12.12 -3.69
N ALA A 156 5.45 -12.50 -2.85
CA ALA A 156 4.70 -11.59 -1.99
C ALA A 156 5.10 -11.85 -0.53
N VAL A 157 5.31 -10.79 0.26
CA VAL A 157 5.74 -10.90 1.66
C VAL A 157 4.79 -10.12 2.57
N ASP A 158 4.36 -10.77 3.63
CA ASP A 158 3.72 -10.16 4.80
C ASP A 158 4.79 -9.75 5.81
N THR A 159 4.81 -8.46 6.19
CA THR A 159 5.76 -7.93 7.19
C THR A 159 5.44 -8.36 8.61
N GLY A 160 4.25 -8.91 8.85
CA GLY A 160 3.67 -9.11 10.16
C GLY A 160 3.12 -7.81 10.74
N TRP A 161 2.69 -7.87 12.01
CA TRP A 161 2.10 -6.75 12.70
C TRP A 161 3.19 -5.84 13.28
N VAL A 162 3.62 -4.88 12.47
CA VAL A 162 4.73 -3.95 12.76
C VAL A 162 4.27 -2.58 13.26
N THR A 163 3.01 -2.22 12.98
CA THR A 163 2.43 -0.91 13.32
C THR A 163 1.01 -1.11 13.81
N ASP A 164 0.57 -0.29 14.77
CA ASP A 164 -0.84 -0.26 15.16
C ASP A 164 -1.61 0.68 14.22
N GLU A 165 -2.48 0.12 13.38
CA GLU A 165 -3.19 0.85 12.33
C GLU A 165 -4.42 1.62 12.85
N ASP A 166 -4.71 1.52 14.14
CA ASP A 166 -5.78 2.27 14.78
C ASP A 166 -5.44 3.76 14.96
N PRO A 167 -6.45 4.65 15.05
CA PRO A 167 -6.24 6.05 15.41
C PRO A 167 -5.41 6.22 16.68
N ALA A 168 -4.59 7.27 16.73
CA ALA A 168 -3.61 7.52 17.80
C ALA A 168 -4.22 7.40 19.21
N GLU A 169 -5.37 8.04 19.46
CA GLU A 169 -6.07 7.98 20.74
C GLU A 169 -6.41 6.55 21.18
N LEU A 170 -6.79 5.70 20.23
CA LEU A 170 -7.13 4.30 20.53
C LEU A 170 -5.89 3.44 20.71
N SER A 171 -4.83 3.69 19.94
CA SER A 171 -3.53 3.06 20.14
C SER A 171 -2.98 3.37 21.54
N GLU A 172 -2.98 4.65 21.94
CA GLU A 172 -2.59 5.08 23.29
C GLU A 172 -3.46 4.47 24.39
N PHE A 173 -4.77 4.38 24.16
CA PHE A 173 -5.68 3.72 25.08
C PHE A 173 -5.32 2.23 25.27
N LYS A 174 -5.05 1.51 24.18
CA LYS A 174 -4.64 0.09 24.22
C LYS A 174 -3.31 -0.06 24.95
N GLN A 175 -2.33 0.80 24.70
CA GLN A 175 -1.07 0.82 25.42
C GLN A 175 -1.30 1.02 26.93
N ARG A 176 -2.06 2.04 27.32
CA ARG A 176 -2.28 2.36 28.74
C ARG A 176 -3.05 1.29 29.50
N VAL A 177 -4.07 0.68 28.89
CA VAL A 177 -5.01 -0.23 29.57
C VAL A 177 -4.59 -1.69 29.44
N HIS A 178 -3.99 -2.07 28.31
CA HIS A 178 -3.66 -3.46 28.00
C HIS A 178 -2.16 -3.73 27.90
N ASP A 179 -1.31 -2.70 28.08
CA ASP A 179 0.13 -2.77 27.82
C ASP A 179 0.41 -3.41 26.45
N PHE A 180 -0.35 -2.95 25.46
CA PHE A 180 -0.33 -3.49 24.11
C PHE A 180 0.60 -2.67 23.22
N GLN A 181 1.50 -3.35 22.52
CA GLN A 181 2.29 -2.82 21.42
C GLN A 181 2.34 -3.87 20.29
N PRO A 182 2.52 -3.46 19.03
CA PRO A 182 2.79 -4.40 17.95
C PRO A 182 3.97 -5.33 18.31
N PRO A 183 3.85 -6.64 18.05
CA PRO A 183 4.86 -7.62 18.46
C PRO A 183 6.16 -7.54 17.64
N LEU A 184 6.17 -6.81 16.53
CA LEU A 184 7.30 -6.67 15.61
C LEU A 184 7.60 -5.19 15.42
N ASP A 185 8.84 -4.87 15.11
CA ASP A 185 9.26 -3.51 14.75
C ASP A 185 9.48 -3.36 13.22
N VAL A 186 9.89 -2.15 12.80
CA VAL A 186 10.18 -1.84 11.40
C VAL A 186 11.42 -2.59 10.86
N ILE A 187 12.38 -2.94 11.72
CA ILE A 187 13.58 -3.69 11.35
C ILE A 187 13.20 -5.14 11.07
N ASP A 188 12.37 -5.73 11.93
CA ASP A 188 11.69 -7.00 11.76
C ASP A 188 10.91 -7.07 10.44
N GLY A 189 10.13 -6.04 10.14
CA GLY A 189 9.40 -5.92 8.89
C GLY A 189 10.33 -5.90 7.67
N ALA A 190 11.38 -5.07 7.72
CA ALA A 190 12.37 -4.98 6.65
C ALA A 190 13.11 -6.31 6.42
N ALA A 191 13.52 -6.99 7.50
CA ALA A 191 14.19 -8.29 7.41
C ALA A 191 13.33 -9.33 6.66
N ARG A 192 12.03 -9.39 6.96
CA ARG A 192 11.08 -10.28 6.26
C ARG A 192 10.94 -9.95 4.79
N VAL A 193 10.88 -8.67 4.42
CA VAL A 193 10.82 -8.22 3.01
C VAL A 193 12.11 -8.60 2.28
N CYS A 194 13.26 -8.50 2.95
CA CYS A 194 14.55 -8.77 2.33
C CYS A 194 14.91 -10.26 2.23
N ASP A 195 14.38 -11.08 3.13
CA ASP A 195 14.68 -12.50 3.23
C ASP A 195 14.63 -13.27 1.90
N PRO A 196 13.61 -13.15 1.03
CA PRO A 196 13.48 -14.05 -0.12
C PRO A 196 14.59 -13.90 -1.16
N PHE A 197 15.23 -12.73 -1.21
CA PHE A 197 16.38 -12.51 -2.09
C PHE A 197 17.70 -12.78 -1.38
N PHE A 198 17.83 -12.52 -0.07
CA PHE A 198 19.02 -12.94 0.67
C PHE A 198 19.14 -14.46 0.75
N ASP A 199 18.09 -15.16 1.17
CA ASP A 199 18.03 -16.62 1.20
C ASP A 199 18.31 -17.21 -0.19
N GLY A 200 17.66 -16.66 -1.22
CA GLY A 200 17.87 -17.08 -2.61
C GLY A 200 19.31 -16.94 -3.08
N ILE A 201 19.93 -15.77 -2.86
CA ILE A 201 21.32 -15.49 -3.26
C ILE A 201 22.32 -16.34 -2.46
N LEU A 202 22.11 -16.51 -1.16
CA LEU A 202 23.04 -17.23 -0.28
C LEU A 202 22.97 -18.75 -0.47
N THR A 203 21.78 -19.30 -0.74
CA THR A 203 21.57 -20.75 -0.87
C THR A 203 21.56 -21.26 -2.30
N GLY A 204 21.37 -20.36 -3.28
CA GLY A 204 21.10 -20.71 -4.68
C GLY A 204 19.72 -21.31 -4.91
N LYS A 205 18.82 -21.30 -3.90
CA LYS A 205 17.44 -21.81 -4.00
C LYS A 205 16.47 -20.65 -3.85
N HIS A 206 15.80 -20.30 -4.92
CA HIS A 206 14.93 -19.13 -4.94
C HIS A 206 13.46 -19.52 -4.79
N TRP A 207 12.75 -18.86 -3.86
CA TRP A 207 11.30 -18.90 -3.82
C TRP A 207 10.69 -18.29 -5.08
N CYS A 208 9.58 -18.85 -5.56
CA CYS A 208 8.90 -18.35 -6.75
C CYS A 208 7.39 -18.45 -6.60
N GLY A 209 6.70 -17.32 -6.76
CA GLY A 209 5.24 -17.26 -6.71
C GLY A 209 4.69 -17.71 -5.36
N LYS A 210 5.39 -17.37 -4.27
CA LYS A 210 4.97 -17.67 -2.90
C LYS A 210 4.45 -16.42 -2.21
N PHE A 211 3.47 -16.63 -1.34
CA PHE A 211 3.14 -15.69 -0.29
C PHE A 211 3.89 -16.11 0.98
N LEU A 212 4.80 -15.26 1.45
CA LEU A 212 5.69 -15.56 2.57
C LEU A 212 5.23 -14.79 3.81
N LYS A 213 5.14 -15.51 4.92
CA LYS A 213 4.91 -14.94 6.24
C LYS A 213 5.82 -15.66 7.23
N ASP A 214 6.45 -14.89 8.12
CA ASP A 214 7.40 -15.42 9.10
C ASP A 214 8.49 -16.27 8.42
N TYR A 215 8.99 -15.81 7.28
CA TYR A 215 10.03 -16.47 6.46
C TYR A 215 9.61 -17.76 5.74
N PHE A 216 8.36 -18.19 5.86
CA PHE A 216 7.87 -19.43 5.24
C PHE A 216 6.69 -19.22 4.28
N PRO A 217 6.56 -20.06 3.24
CA PRO A 217 5.38 -20.06 2.39
C PRO A 217 4.10 -20.37 3.17
N ILE A 218 3.07 -19.56 2.94
CA ILE A 218 1.71 -19.77 3.42
C ILE A 218 0.73 -19.79 2.25
N ASP A 219 -0.48 -20.28 2.51
CA ASP A 219 -1.56 -20.24 1.51
C ASP A 219 -2.00 -18.80 1.24
N TRP A 220 -2.39 -18.56 -0.01
CA TRP A 220 -2.99 -17.30 -0.49
C TRP A 220 -4.29 -16.92 0.21
#